data_AF-A0A218PB82-F1
#
_entry.id   AF-A0A218PB82-F1
#
_cell.length_a   1.000
_cell.length_b   1.000
_cell.length_c   1.000
_cell.angle_alpha   90.00
_cell.angle_beta   90.00
_cell.angle_gamma   90.00
#
_symmetry.space_group_name_H-M   'P 1'
#
loop_
_entity.id
_entity.type
_entity.pdbx_description
1 polymer ?
#
loop_
_entity_poly.entity_id
_entity_poly.type
_entity_poly.pdbx_seq_one_letter_code
_entity_poly.pdbx_strand_id
1 'polypeptide(L)'
;MSELQQNKRVRDPKWDFSGEDTKILVHGIHTYPAMMIPQIAKRLIEKFGKESKTNLDPFCGSGTVLVESMLHNINSYGIDINPLAILLSKVKTTPIDPNILKKEFIRIDNKIREARWKPEIITNIETSKFFNIDYWFKPKVIQELSFIKQVIDDIKEEDVRNFFYVAFSETVRKVSNTRNGEYKLFRIPEDKLKKWNPDALATFLEISKRNIKKMHEFYYSVNIQKIKSGELWSKVLMEDIREKTPIPENSIDFVATSPPYGDSRTTVAYGQFSRLALQWLGYDYDIIKRIDKISLGGIRQKKIKNDIPSDTLYDILERISKKDVKRALDVYSFFSDFNKAVDEIDRVTKENAVVCMVVGNRTVKKVNIPTDIIISELFEYRGYKHLKTIVRQIPSKRLPKKSSPSNIKGDAVSTMNFEYIVVLKK
;
A
#
# COMPACT_ATOMS: atom_id res chain seq x y z
N MET A 1 -27.05 -18.30 13.62
CA MET A 1 -25.76 -18.12 14.30
C MET A 1 -25.07 -19.47 14.51
N SER A 2 -24.89 -20.23 13.44
CA SER A 2 -24.25 -21.56 13.44
C SER A 2 -23.21 -21.56 12.32
N GLU A 3 -21.94 -21.82 12.66
CA GLU A 3 -20.73 -22.04 11.81
C GLU A 3 -19.43 -21.46 12.42
N LEU A 4 -19.47 -20.88 13.63
CA LEU A 4 -18.30 -20.24 14.26
C LEU A 4 -17.24 -21.20 14.87
N GLN A 5 -17.24 -22.50 14.55
CA GLN A 5 -16.41 -23.48 15.26
C GLN A 5 -15.55 -24.44 14.43
N GLN A 6 -15.17 -24.11 13.20
CA GLN A 6 -14.21 -24.96 12.45
C GLN A 6 -12.79 -24.40 12.27
N ASN A 7 -12.49 -23.11 12.52
CA ASN A 7 -11.15 -22.53 12.26
C ASN A 7 -10.73 -21.41 13.21
N LYS A 8 -11.01 -21.56 14.52
CA LYS A 8 -10.69 -20.58 15.59
C LYS A 8 -11.12 -19.12 15.27
N ARG A 9 -12.16 -18.96 14.44
CA ARG A 9 -12.70 -17.65 14.04
C ARG A 9 -13.55 -17.08 15.17
N VAL A 10 -13.27 -15.84 15.58
CA VAL A 10 -14.01 -15.12 16.61
C VAL A 10 -14.40 -13.75 16.08
N ARG A 11 -15.70 -13.49 15.95
CA ARG A 11 -16.21 -12.17 15.57
C ARG A 11 -16.01 -11.19 16.72
N ASP A 12 -15.34 -10.07 16.45
CA ASP A 12 -15.14 -9.01 17.44
C ASP A 12 -15.45 -7.62 16.84
N PRO A 13 -16.67 -7.09 17.06
CA PRO A 13 -17.09 -5.79 16.54
C PRO A 13 -16.21 -4.61 16.97
N LYS A 14 -15.44 -4.75 18.06
CA LYS A 14 -14.52 -3.70 18.50
C LYS A 14 -13.49 -3.40 17.41
N TRP A 15 -13.15 -4.38 16.56
CA TRP A 15 -12.21 -4.22 15.44
C TRP A 15 -12.81 -3.58 14.20
N ASP A 16 -14.09 -3.20 14.20
CA ASP A 16 -14.72 -2.63 13.01
C ASP A 16 -14.27 -1.20 12.76
N PHE A 17 -14.00 -0.42 13.82
CA PHE A 17 -13.56 0.98 13.76
C PHE A 17 -14.48 1.85 12.88
N SER A 18 -15.80 1.65 13.02
CA SER A 18 -16.79 2.40 12.24
C SER A 18 -16.81 3.87 12.63
N GLY A 19 -16.61 4.77 11.65
CA GLY A 19 -16.63 6.22 11.86
C GLY A 19 -15.30 6.84 12.28
N GLU A 20 -14.25 6.03 12.48
CA GLU A 20 -12.91 6.49 12.85
C GLU A 20 -12.23 7.25 11.70
N ASP A 21 -11.48 8.31 12.03
CA ASP A 21 -10.66 9.03 11.05
C ASP A 21 -9.39 8.24 10.72
N THR A 22 -9.28 7.78 9.47
CA THR A 22 -8.12 7.01 9.01
C THR A 22 -7.01 7.89 8.43
N LYS A 23 -7.15 9.22 8.47
CA LYS A 23 -6.21 10.21 7.90
C LYS A 23 -5.52 11.08 8.97
N ILE A 24 -5.43 10.56 10.19
CA ILE A 24 -4.69 11.18 11.29
C ILE A 24 -3.18 11.20 10.99
N LEU A 25 -2.47 12.21 11.50
CA LEU A 25 -1.01 12.31 11.37
C LEU A 25 -0.53 12.12 9.91
N VAL A 26 0.67 11.57 9.75
CA VAL A 26 1.26 11.26 8.44
C VAL A 26 0.50 10.19 7.64
N HIS A 27 -0.45 9.45 8.22
CA HIS A 27 -1.30 8.54 7.45
C HIS A 27 -2.13 9.28 6.39
N GLY A 28 -2.43 10.56 6.63
CA GLY A 28 -3.21 11.42 5.74
C GLY A 28 -2.44 12.14 4.63
N ILE A 29 -1.11 11.95 4.49
CA ILE A 29 -0.31 12.76 3.55
C ILE A 29 -0.41 12.33 2.08
N HIS A 30 -0.92 11.12 1.83
CA HIS A 30 -1.14 10.58 0.49
C HIS A 30 -2.14 9.42 0.54
N THR A 31 -3.00 9.29 -0.46
CA THR A 31 -3.86 8.10 -0.59
C THR A 31 -3.11 6.97 -1.28
N TYR A 32 -3.14 5.74 -0.76
CA TYR A 32 -2.63 4.56 -1.46
C TYR A 32 -3.74 3.48 -1.56
N PRO A 33 -3.74 2.60 -2.56
CA PRO A 33 -4.78 1.58 -2.71
C PRO A 33 -4.75 0.55 -1.57
N ALA A 34 -5.94 0.14 -1.12
CA ALA A 34 -6.16 -0.97 -0.18
C ALA A 34 -5.22 -1.00 1.04
N MET A 35 -5.07 0.15 1.70
CA MET A 35 -4.28 0.26 2.93
C MET A 35 -5.02 -0.36 4.12
N MET A 36 -4.26 -1.00 5.01
CA MET A 36 -4.72 -1.23 6.38
C MET A 36 -4.93 0.12 7.08
N ILE A 37 -6.02 0.25 7.83
CA ILE A 37 -6.30 1.47 8.58
C ILE A 37 -5.38 1.57 9.82
N PRO A 38 -4.94 2.78 10.22
CA PRO A 38 -4.04 2.98 11.36
C PRO A 38 -4.53 2.32 12.65
N GLN A 39 -5.84 2.36 12.90
CA GLN A 39 -6.47 1.82 14.09
C GLN A 39 -6.26 0.31 14.24
N ILE A 40 -6.24 -0.44 13.14
CA ILE A 40 -5.97 -1.88 13.17
C ILE A 40 -4.48 -2.10 13.50
N ALA A 41 -3.58 -1.44 12.77
CA ALA A 41 -2.14 -1.55 13.01
C ALA A 41 -1.77 -1.21 14.46
N LYS A 42 -2.27 -0.08 14.98
CA LYS A 42 -2.16 0.34 16.37
C LYS A 42 -2.60 -0.76 17.33
N ARG A 43 -3.83 -1.27 17.16
CA ARG A 43 -4.36 -2.28 18.08
C ARG A 43 -3.64 -3.62 18.00
N LEU A 44 -3.12 -4.00 16.82
CA LEU A 44 -2.28 -5.19 16.68
C LEU A 44 -1.01 -5.04 17.51
N ILE A 45 -0.33 -3.89 17.41
CA ILE A 45 0.86 -3.58 18.20
C ILE A 45 0.54 -3.57 19.69
N GLU A 46 -0.48 -2.82 20.12
CA GLU A 46 -0.85 -2.72 21.55
C GLU A 46 -1.21 -4.07 22.18
N LYS A 47 -1.82 -4.97 21.40
CA LYS A 47 -2.32 -6.26 21.91
C LYS A 47 -1.32 -7.40 21.81
N PHE A 48 -0.49 -7.41 20.78
CA PHE A 48 0.34 -8.56 20.42
C PHE A 48 1.83 -8.23 20.28
N GLY A 49 2.19 -6.96 20.06
CA GLY A 49 3.56 -6.53 19.83
C GLY A 49 4.10 -5.51 20.84
N LYS A 50 3.40 -5.28 21.96
CA LYS A 50 3.71 -4.18 22.89
C LYS A 50 5.14 -4.23 23.45
N GLU A 51 5.63 -5.42 23.75
CA GLU A 51 6.96 -5.67 24.32
C GLU A 51 8.01 -6.02 23.26
N SER A 52 7.65 -5.91 21.98
CA SER A 52 8.52 -6.26 20.86
C SER A 52 9.55 -5.17 20.61
N LYS A 53 10.80 -5.56 20.31
CA LYS A 53 11.85 -4.60 19.96
C LYS A 53 11.81 -4.25 18.48
N THR A 54 11.52 -5.24 17.64
CA THR A 54 11.47 -5.08 16.18
C THR A 54 10.20 -5.69 15.59
N ASN A 55 9.49 -4.90 14.80
CA ASN A 55 8.33 -5.30 14.01
C ASN A 55 8.70 -5.47 12.52
N LEU A 56 8.00 -6.35 11.81
CA LEU A 56 8.09 -6.50 10.36
C LEU A 56 6.73 -6.33 9.69
N ASP A 57 6.70 -5.52 8.63
CA ASP A 57 5.64 -5.53 7.64
C ASP A 57 6.22 -5.96 6.27
N PRO A 58 6.09 -7.24 5.87
CA PRO A 58 6.65 -7.76 4.62
C PRO A 58 5.89 -7.33 3.36
N PHE A 59 4.78 -6.59 3.52
CA PHE A 59 3.96 -6.03 2.44
C PHE A 59 3.56 -4.60 2.78
N CYS A 60 4.55 -3.77 3.11
CA CYS A 60 4.32 -2.54 3.88
C CYS A 60 3.49 -1.50 3.14
N GLY A 61 3.43 -1.56 1.80
CA GLY A 61 2.71 -0.59 1.00
C GLY A 61 3.16 0.83 1.36
N SER A 62 2.21 1.69 1.73
CA SER A 62 2.53 3.05 2.16
C SER A 62 2.96 3.19 3.62
N GLY A 63 3.32 2.10 4.31
CA GLY A 63 4.00 2.14 5.61
C GLY A 63 3.10 2.34 6.85
N THR A 64 1.81 2.00 6.80
CA THR A 64 0.90 2.22 7.96
C THR A 64 1.42 1.54 9.23
N VAL A 65 1.87 0.27 9.13
CA VAL A 65 2.41 -0.46 10.28
C VAL A 65 3.68 0.19 10.81
N LEU A 66 4.56 0.65 9.91
CA LEU A 66 5.83 1.24 10.29
C LEU A 66 5.66 2.56 11.06
N VAL A 67 4.70 3.40 10.62
CA VAL A 67 4.32 4.62 11.34
C VAL A 67 3.81 4.28 12.74
N GLU A 68 2.91 3.30 12.86
CA GLU A 68 2.40 2.89 14.16
C GLU A 68 3.49 2.25 15.04
N SER A 69 4.44 1.50 14.47
CA SER A 69 5.60 1.00 15.22
C SER A 69 6.43 2.15 15.81
N MET A 70 6.69 3.20 15.02
CA MET A 70 7.42 4.37 15.49
C MET A 70 6.68 5.11 16.62
N LEU A 71 5.35 5.24 16.52
CA LEU A 71 4.51 5.84 17.56
C LEU A 71 4.52 5.03 18.87
N HIS A 72 4.85 3.73 18.81
CA HIS A 72 4.96 2.85 19.97
C HIS A 72 6.42 2.63 20.42
N ASN A 73 7.39 3.38 19.88
CA ASN A 73 8.82 3.21 20.14
C ASN A 73 9.37 1.81 19.79
N ILE A 74 8.85 1.21 18.72
CA ILE A 74 9.26 -0.11 18.22
C ILE A 74 10.01 0.08 16.89
N ASN A 75 11.18 -0.54 16.77
CA ASN A 75 11.93 -0.54 15.52
C ASN A 75 11.18 -1.33 14.45
N SER A 76 11.32 -0.96 13.18
CA SER A 76 10.55 -1.65 12.14
C SER A 76 11.29 -1.86 10.83
N TYR A 77 11.06 -3.00 10.21
CA TYR A 77 11.35 -3.26 8.80
C TYR A 77 10.06 -3.25 7.99
N GLY A 78 10.09 -2.62 6.83
CA GLY A 78 9.01 -2.67 5.85
C GLY A 78 9.53 -3.05 4.48
N ILE A 79 8.88 -3.99 3.81
CA ILE A 79 9.26 -4.46 2.46
C ILE A 79 8.12 -4.20 1.48
N ASP A 80 8.44 -3.61 0.33
CA ASP A 80 7.51 -3.52 -0.81
C ASP A 80 8.30 -3.45 -2.13
N ILE A 81 7.68 -3.91 -3.21
CA ILE A 81 8.28 -3.89 -4.56
C ILE A 81 7.97 -2.59 -5.33
N ASN A 82 6.96 -1.81 -4.91
CA ASN A 82 6.47 -0.65 -5.62
C ASN A 82 7.24 0.61 -5.20
N PRO A 83 8.00 1.26 -6.10
CA PRO A 83 8.84 2.39 -5.72
C PRO A 83 8.05 3.58 -5.14
N LEU A 84 6.78 3.75 -5.54
CA LEU A 84 5.93 4.80 -4.95
C LEU A 84 5.56 4.44 -3.51
N ALA A 85 5.26 3.17 -3.24
CA ALA A 85 4.98 2.68 -1.89
C ALA A 85 6.18 2.92 -0.97
N ILE A 86 7.39 2.60 -1.47
CA ILE A 86 8.65 2.84 -0.78
C ILE A 86 8.87 4.33 -0.49
N LEU A 87 8.69 5.22 -1.47
CA LEU A 87 8.80 6.66 -1.25
C LEU A 87 7.82 7.15 -0.18
N LEU A 88 6.55 6.72 -0.26
CA LEU A 88 5.52 7.09 0.72
C LEU A 88 5.86 6.59 2.12
N SER A 89 6.28 5.33 2.23
CA SER A 89 6.65 4.70 3.48
C SER A 89 7.84 5.43 4.11
N LYS A 90 8.92 5.68 3.35
CA LYS A 90 10.10 6.43 3.82
C LYS A 90 9.71 7.81 4.36
N VAL A 91 8.96 8.60 3.59
CA VAL A 91 8.55 9.95 4.04
C VAL A 91 7.67 9.89 5.29
N LYS A 92 6.75 8.92 5.39
CA LYS A 92 5.90 8.76 6.57
C LYS A 92 6.67 8.33 7.82
N THR A 93 7.80 7.64 7.65
CA THR A 93 8.63 7.16 8.77
C THR A 93 9.86 8.02 9.04
N THR A 94 10.03 9.13 8.34
CA THR A 94 11.11 10.10 8.59
C THR A 94 10.50 11.37 9.17
N PRO A 95 10.54 11.58 10.50
CA PRO A 95 10.08 12.82 11.10
C PRO A 95 11.00 13.98 10.68
N ILE A 96 10.42 14.98 10.01
CA ILE A 96 11.15 16.17 9.56
C ILE A 96 10.71 17.36 10.41
N ASP A 97 11.67 18.17 10.87
CA ASP A 97 11.38 19.40 11.61
C ASP A 97 10.41 20.29 10.79
N PRO A 98 9.22 20.61 11.33
CA PRO A 98 8.23 21.39 10.61
C PRO A 98 8.70 22.78 10.18
N ASN A 99 9.69 23.37 10.87
CA ASN A 99 10.22 24.68 10.52
C ASN A 99 11.05 24.62 9.23
N ILE A 100 11.79 23.52 9.01
CA ILE A 100 12.53 23.29 7.77
C ILE A 100 11.53 23.17 6.61
N LEU A 101 10.47 22.38 6.79
CA LEU A 101 9.42 22.23 5.78
C LEU A 101 8.68 23.54 5.47
N LYS A 102 8.37 24.34 6.49
CA LYS A 102 7.73 25.66 6.32
C LYS A 102 8.63 26.62 5.54
N LYS A 103 9.93 26.65 5.84
CA LYS A 103 10.91 27.49 5.15
C LYS A 103 10.99 27.13 3.66
N GLU A 104 11.12 25.84 3.34
CA GLU A 104 11.12 25.39 1.94
C GLU A 104 9.79 25.65 1.26
N PHE A 105 8.66 25.47 1.96
CA PHE A 105 7.34 25.80 1.42
C PHE A 105 7.21 27.27 1.02
N ILE A 106 7.70 28.20 1.85
CA ILE A 106 7.70 29.65 1.54
C ILE A 106 8.55 29.93 0.30
N ARG A 107 9.73 29.30 0.17
CA ARG A 107 10.56 29.42 -1.03
C ARG A 107 9.80 28.97 -2.28
N ILE A 108 9.13 27.82 -2.21
CA ILE A 108 8.35 27.26 -3.33
C ILE A 108 7.14 28.15 -3.65
N ASP A 109 6.39 28.62 -2.65
CA ASP A 109 5.24 29.52 -2.83
C ASP A 109 5.67 30.82 -3.53
N ASN A 110 6.80 31.40 -3.15
CA ASN A 110 7.35 32.59 -3.79
C ASN A 110 7.71 32.35 -5.27
N LYS A 111 8.39 31.23 -5.59
CA LYS A 111 8.69 30.87 -6.98
C LYS A 111 7.41 30.66 -7.81
N ILE A 112 6.39 30.03 -7.23
CA ILE A 112 5.10 29.83 -7.90
C ILE A 112 4.36 31.16 -8.12
N ARG A 113 4.39 32.09 -7.14
CA ARG A 113 3.80 33.43 -7.28
C ARG A 113 4.49 34.23 -8.38
N GLU A 114 5.82 34.20 -8.42
CA GLU A 114 6.59 34.85 -9.47
C GLU A 114 6.23 34.28 -10.84
N ALA A 115 6.18 32.95 -10.97
CA ALA A 115 5.81 32.27 -12.21
C ALA A 115 4.37 32.55 -12.66
N ARG A 116 3.45 32.85 -11.73
CA ARG A 116 2.09 33.33 -12.06
C ARG A 116 2.09 34.78 -12.56
N TRP A 117 2.96 35.63 -12.02
CA TRP A 117 3.10 37.02 -12.45
C TRP A 117 3.84 37.15 -13.80
N LYS A 118 4.81 36.26 -14.04
CA LYS A 118 5.63 36.15 -15.25
C LYS A 118 5.47 34.76 -15.89
N PRO A 119 4.39 34.53 -16.67
CA PRO A 119 4.10 33.23 -17.26
C PRO A 119 5.24 32.68 -18.14
N GLU A 120 6.08 33.54 -18.69
CA GLU A 120 7.26 33.18 -19.47
C GLU A 120 8.23 32.26 -18.71
N ILE A 121 8.24 32.34 -17.37
CA ILE A 121 9.02 31.43 -16.51
C ILE A 121 8.60 29.99 -16.75
N ILE A 122 7.29 29.72 -16.84
CA ILE A 122 6.74 28.37 -17.03
C ILE A 122 6.81 27.96 -18.50
N THR A 123 6.58 28.87 -19.44
CA THR A 123 6.57 28.51 -20.87
C THR A 123 7.96 28.23 -21.43
N ASN A 124 9.02 28.77 -20.81
CA ASN A 124 10.40 28.63 -21.29
C ASN A 124 11.15 27.46 -20.65
N ILE A 125 10.54 26.69 -19.74
CA ILE A 125 11.21 25.52 -19.16
C ILE A 125 11.24 24.35 -20.13
N GLU A 126 12.24 23.48 -19.96
CA GLU A 126 12.20 22.16 -20.55
C GLU A 126 11.10 21.31 -19.90
N THR A 127 10.13 20.88 -20.71
CA THR A 127 9.06 20.00 -20.24
C THR A 127 9.53 18.56 -20.15
N SER A 128 9.13 17.87 -19.09
CA SER A 128 9.35 16.43 -18.92
C SER A 128 8.69 15.65 -20.06
N LYS A 129 9.38 14.63 -20.56
CA LYS A 129 8.89 13.77 -21.64
C LYS A 129 8.86 12.32 -21.16
N PHE A 130 7.72 11.67 -21.30
CA PHE A 130 7.60 10.23 -21.10
C PHE A 130 6.45 9.65 -21.94
N PHE A 131 6.42 8.32 -22.01
CA PHE A 131 5.43 7.58 -22.80
C PHE A 131 3.98 8.04 -22.56
N ASN A 132 3.34 8.53 -23.63
CA ASN A 132 1.96 9.00 -23.70
C ASN A 132 1.62 10.18 -22.76
N ILE A 133 2.55 11.09 -22.48
CA ILE A 133 2.30 12.24 -21.60
C ILE A 133 1.10 13.10 -22.05
N ASP A 134 0.98 13.45 -23.33
CA ASP A 134 -0.11 14.29 -23.86
C ASP A 134 -1.50 13.64 -23.80
N TYR A 135 -1.54 12.31 -23.74
CA TYR A 135 -2.79 11.59 -23.51
C TYR A 135 -3.28 11.80 -22.07
N TRP A 136 -2.34 11.77 -21.11
CA TRP A 136 -2.62 11.81 -19.68
C TRP A 136 -2.66 13.21 -19.09
N PHE A 137 -2.10 14.21 -19.76
CA PHE A 137 -2.02 15.59 -19.27
C PHE A 137 -2.28 16.60 -20.39
N LYS A 138 -2.92 17.72 -20.06
CA LYS A 138 -3.06 18.84 -21.00
C LYS A 138 -1.72 19.61 -21.10
N PRO A 139 -1.39 20.27 -22.22
CA PRO A 139 -0.11 20.98 -22.38
C PRO A 139 0.21 21.95 -21.23
N LYS A 140 -0.76 22.75 -20.80
CA LYS A 140 -0.63 23.64 -19.62
C LYS A 140 -0.22 22.87 -18.36
N VAL A 141 -0.86 21.73 -18.10
CA VAL A 141 -0.59 20.90 -16.91
C VAL A 141 0.81 20.27 -16.98
N ILE A 142 1.27 19.90 -18.18
CA ILE A 142 2.64 19.41 -18.38
C ILE A 142 3.64 20.48 -17.96
N GLN A 143 3.48 21.71 -18.46
CA GLN A 143 4.38 22.82 -18.11
C GLN A 143 4.35 23.12 -16.60
N GLU A 144 3.17 23.22 -16.00
CA GLU A 144 3.06 23.48 -14.55
C GLU A 144 3.71 22.37 -13.70
N LEU A 145 3.48 21.09 -14.04
CA LEU A 145 4.09 19.96 -13.32
C LEU A 145 5.62 19.91 -13.51
N SER A 146 6.12 20.20 -14.72
CA SER A 146 7.56 20.29 -14.97
C SER A 146 8.20 21.42 -14.15
N PHE A 147 7.54 22.58 -14.05
CA PHE A 147 8.00 23.69 -13.23
C PHE A 147 8.06 23.31 -11.75
N ILE A 148 6.97 22.73 -11.22
CA ILE A 148 6.92 22.28 -9.82
C ILE A 148 8.05 21.29 -9.55
N LYS A 149 8.25 20.31 -10.45
CA LYS A 149 9.31 19.31 -10.30
C LYS A 149 10.68 19.98 -10.24
N GLN A 150 11.01 20.87 -11.18
CA GLN A 150 12.30 21.59 -11.18
C GLN A 150 12.53 22.35 -9.85
N VAL A 151 11.50 23.01 -9.33
CA VAL A 151 11.58 23.73 -8.05
C VAL A 151 11.83 22.80 -6.85
N ILE A 152 11.30 21.57 -6.90
CA ILE A 152 11.54 20.52 -5.90
C ILE A 152 12.95 19.93 -6.06
N ASP A 153 13.40 19.72 -7.30
CA ASP A 153 14.73 19.18 -7.62
C ASP A 153 15.85 20.07 -7.03
N ASP A 154 15.62 21.39 -6.94
CA ASP A 154 16.53 22.36 -6.30
C ASP A 154 16.72 22.16 -4.78
N ILE A 155 15.86 21.39 -4.11
CA ILE A 155 15.96 21.13 -2.67
C ILE A 155 17.15 20.21 -2.42
N LYS A 156 18.15 20.69 -1.66
CA LYS A 156 19.37 19.92 -1.37
C LYS A 156 19.12 18.72 -0.47
N GLU A 157 18.44 18.94 0.65
CA GLU A 157 18.15 17.91 1.65
C GLU A 157 17.20 16.85 1.09
N GLU A 158 17.68 15.60 1.01
CA GLU A 158 16.95 14.52 0.35
C GLU A 158 15.59 14.22 1.01
N ASP A 159 15.55 14.15 2.34
CA ASP A 159 14.30 13.86 3.06
C ASP A 159 13.25 14.95 2.85
N VAL A 160 13.68 16.22 2.82
CA VAL A 160 12.82 17.36 2.53
C VAL A 160 12.34 17.32 1.08
N ARG A 161 13.24 17.01 0.14
CA ARG A 161 12.90 16.84 -1.28
C ARG A 161 11.88 15.72 -1.49
N ASN A 162 12.12 14.56 -0.87
CA ASN A 162 11.23 13.39 -0.92
C ASN A 162 9.85 13.71 -0.33
N PHE A 163 9.80 14.49 0.76
CA PHE A 163 8.53 14.98 1.31
C PHE A 163 7.72 15.78 0.30
N PHE A 164 8.35 16.69 -0.45
CA PHE A 164 7.67 17.45 -1.51
C PHE A 164 7.36 16.59 -2.75
N TYR A 165 8.18 15.58 -3.09
CA TYR A 165 7.82 14.61 -4.12
C TYR A 165 6.57 13.80 -3.77
N VAL A 166 6.32 13.51 -2.50
CA VAL A 166 5.04 12.90 -2.08
C VAL A 166 3.87 13.82 -2.37
N ALA A 167 3.98 15.12 -2.02
CA ALA A 167 2.94 16.11 -2.38
C ALA A 167 2.76 16.22 -3.92
N PHE A 168 3.87 16.19 -4.66
CA PHE A 168 3.88 16.23 -6.11
C PHE A 168 3.20 15.00 -6.73
N SER A 169 3.49 13.80 -6.27
CA SER A 169 2.85 12.56 -6.76
C SER A 169 1.32 12.55 -6.60
N GLU A 170 0.80 13.09 -5.50
CA GLU A 170 -0.66 13.26 -5.34
C GLU A 170 -1.19 14.34 -6.30
N THR A 171 -0.45 15.43 -6.48
CA THR A 171 -0.78 16.50 -7.43
C THR A 171 -0.92 15.92 -8.83
N VAL A 172 0.10 15.20 -9.32
CA VAL A 172 0.12 14.50 -10.61
C VAL A 172 -1.15 13.68 -10.80
N ARG A 173 -1.56 12.93 -9.78
CA ARG A 173 -2.81 12.15 -9.85
C ARG A 173 -4.02 13.06 -10.02
N LYS A 174 -4.18 14.06 -9.16
CA LYS A 174 -5.38 14.94 -9.13
C LYS A 174 -5.56 15.77 -10.40
N VAL A 175 -4.47 16.18 -11.05
CA VAL A 175 -4.52 17.06 -12.24
C VAL A 175 -4.39 16.31 -13.55
N SER A 176 -4.11 15.01 -13.52
CA SER A 176 -4.14 14.17 -14.71
C SER A 176 -5.53 14.10 -15.34
N ASN A 177 -5.59 13.68 -16.60
CA ASN A 177 -6.82 13.38 -17.33
C ASN A 177 -7.47 12.08 -16.86
N THR A 178 -7.17 11.59 -15.65
CA THR A 178 -7.70 10.34 -15.09
C THR A 178 -8.93 10.58 -14.21
N ARG A 179 -9.77 9.56 -14.05
CA ARG A 179 -10.91 9.62 -13.13
C ARG A 179 -10.44 9.54 -11.67
N ASN A 180 -10.62 10.61 -10.92
CA ASN A 180 -10.17 10.74 -9.52
C ASN A 180 -10.86 9.80 -8.49
N GLY A 181 -11.90 9.05 -8.90
CA GLY A 181 -12.64 8.11 -8.02
C GLY A 181 -12.15 6.66 -8.05
N GLU A 182 -11.26 6.31 -8.98
CA GLU A 182 -10.88 4.92 -9.24
C GLU A 182 -9.35 4.74 -9.10
N TYR A 183 -8.90 3.53 -8.76
CA TYR A 183 -7.46 3.21 -8.73
C TYR A 183 -6.90 2.90 -10.11
N LYS A 184 -7.74 2.37 -11.01
CA LYS A 184 -7.39 2.06 -12.41
C LYS A 184 -7.24 3.34 -13.23
N LEU A 185 -6.37 3.29 -14.23
CA LEU A 185 -6.12 4.43 -15.12
C LEU A 185 -7.17 4.52 -16.22
N PHE A 186 -8.36 5.01 -15.87
CA PHE A 186 -9.37 5.39 -16.84
C PHE A 186 -9.34 6.87 -17.10
N ARG A 187 -9.39 7.24 -18.38
CA ARG A 187 -9.46 8.65 -18.78
C ARG A 187 -10.84 9.23 -18.45
N ILE A 188 -10.86 10.52 -18.16
CA ILE A 188 -12.07 11.33 -18.11
C ILE A 188 -12.77 11.24 -19.49
N PRO A 189 -14.09 11.02 -19.55
CA PRO A 189 -14.86 11.07 -20.79
C PRO A 189 -14.63 12.36 -21.58
N GLU A 190 -14.70 12.30 -22.91
CA GLU A 190 -14.30 13.41 -23.78
C GLU A 190 -15.10 14.71 -23.55
N ASP A 191 -16.41 14.58 -23.32
CA ASP A 191 -17.32 15.69 -23.00
C ASP A 191 -16.89 16.42 -21.71
N LYS A 192 -16.48 15.67 -20.69
CA LYS A 192 -15.98 16.23 -19.42
C LYS A 192 -14.54 16.74 -19.54
N LEU A 193 -13.72 16.09 -20.36
CA LEU A 193 -12.33 16.46 -20.58
C LEU A 193 -12.18 17.85 -21.22
N LYS A 194 -13.12 18.24 -22.09
CA LYS A 194 -13.17 19.60 -22.66
C LYS A 194 -13.23 20.67 -21.57
N LYS A 195 -14.05 20.46 -20.53
CA LYS A 195 -14.22 21.37 -19.38
C LYS A 195 -13.18 21.19 -18.27
N TRP A 196 -12.42 20.10 -18.28
CA TRP A 196 -11.41 19.78 -17.28
C TRP A 196 -10.21 20.74 -17.38
N ASN A 197 -10.06 21.67 -16.44
CA ASN A 197 -8.97 22.65 -16.44
C ASN A 197 -8.37 22.78 -15.02
N PRO A 198 -7.63 21.76 -14.55
CA PRO A 198 -7.05 21.79 -13.23
C PRO A 198 -5.92 22.83 -13.14
N ASP A 199 -5.71 23.36 -11.94
CA ASP A 199 -4.56 24.24 -11.62
C ASP A 199 -3.55 23.41 -10.81
N ALA A 200 -2.47 22.97 -11.44
CA ALA A 200 -1.49 22.11 -10.79
C ALA A 200 -0.68 22.83 -9.73
N LEU A 201 -0.37 24.12 -9.95
CA LEU A 201 0.36 24.95 -9.00
C LEU A 201 -0.42 25.12 -7.68
N ALA A 202 -1.71 25.48 -7.76
CA ALA A 202 -2.57 25.64 -6.59
C ALA A 202 -2.81 24.29 -5.88
N THR A 203 -3.06 23.24 -6.66
CA THR A 203 -3.27 21.87 -6.13
C THR A 203 -2.05 21.40 -5.34
N PHE A 204 -0.84 21.64 -5.87
CA PHE A 204 0.40 21.31 -5.18
C PHE A 204 0.55 22.06 -3.87
N LEU A 205 0.36 23.39 -3.87
CA LEU A 205 0.47 24.21 -2.66
C LEU A 205 -0.53 23.76 -1.57
N GLU A 206 -1.77 23.44 -1.93
CA GLU A 206 -2.78 22.93 -0.99
C GLU A 206 -2.34 21.60 -0.36
N ILE A 207 -1.89 20.65 -1.17
CA ILE A 207 -1.41 19.34 -0.72
C ILE A 207 -0.18 19.49 0.17
N SER A 208 0.79 20.33 -0.22
CA SER A 208 1.98 20.60 0.58
C SER A 208 1.62 21.19 1.94
N LYS A 209 0.74 22.20 2.01
CA LYS A 209 0.29 22.78 3.29
C LYS A 209 -0.37 21.73 4.19
N ARG A 210 -1.26 20.91 3.63
CA ARG A 210 -1.89 19.79 4.36
C ARG A 210 -0.83 18.83 4.89
N ASN A 211 0.12 18.43 4.05
CA ASN A 211 1.15 17.48 4.43
C ASN A 211 2.07 18.02 5.52
N ILE A 212 2.41 19.32 5.48
CA ILE A 212 3.25 19.96 6.50
C ILE A 212 2.54 19.94 7.86
N LYS A 213 1.23 20.21 7.89
CA LYS A 213 0.42 20.10 9.11
C LYS A 213 0.45 18.67 9.67
N LYS A 214 0.28 17.67 8.81
CA LYS A 214 0.29 16.26 9.22
C LYS A 214 1.66 15.79 9.70
N MET A 215 2.74 16.23 9.06
CA MET A 215 4.11 15.96 9.52
C MET A 215 4.40 16.66 10.85
N HIS A 216 3.90 17.88 11.05
CA HIS A 216 3.98 18.56 12.34
C HIS A 216 3.30 17.77 13.45
N GLU A 217 2.06 17.32 13.25
CA GLU A 217 1.36 16.46 14.22
C GLU A 217 2.18 15.19 14.54
N PHE A 218 2.76 14.54 13.52
CA PHE A 218 3.57 13.33 13.69
C PHE A 218 4.90 13.57 14.40
N TYR A 219 5.64 14.61 14.02
CA TYR A 219 6.94 14.96 14.60
C TYR A 219 6.87 15.10 16.12
N TYR A 220 5.80 15.71 16.64
CA TYR A 220 5.58 15.87 18.08
C TYR A 220 4.90 14.66 18.75
N SER A 221 4.47 13.66 17.98
CA SER A 221 3.87 12.42 18.50
C SER A 221 4.88 11.26 18.63
N VAL A 222 6.09 11.41 18.08
CA VAL A 222 7.14 10.39 18.13
C VAL A 222 8.30 10.81 19.05
N ASN A 223 9.10 9.84 19.48
CA ASN A 223 10.27 10.11 20.32
C ASN A 223 11.48 10.55 19.46
N ILE A 224 11.54 11.84 19.15
CA ILE A 224 12.61 12.44 18.35
C ILE A 224 14.01 12.20 18.94
N GLN A 225 14.15 12.15 20.26
CA GLN A 225 15.46 11.92 20.89
C GLN A 225 15.98 10.51 20.60
N LYS A 226 15.14 9.48 20.73
CA LYS A 226 15.50 8.11 20.37
C LYS A 226 15.79 7.94 18.88
N ILE A 227 15.10 8.69 18.03
CA ILE A 227 15.35 8.67 16.59
C ILE A 227 16.72 9.28 16.28
N LYS A 228 17.04 10.44 16.89
CA LYS A 228 18.33 11.10 16.73
C LYS A 228 19.50 10.30 17.31
N SER A 229 19.30 9.56 18.41
CA SER A 229 20.32 8.66 18.97
C SER A 229 20.47 7.34 18.20
N GLY A 230 19.57 7.03 17.27
CA GLY A 230 19.55 5.77 16.52
C GLY A 230 18.94 4.58 17.28
N GLU A 231 18.41 4.80 18.49
CA GLU A 231 17.69 3.77 19.27
C GLU A 231 16.36 3.38 18.64
N LEU A 232 15.70 4.34 17.96
CA LEU A 232 14.44 4.15 17.25
C LEU A 232 14.60 4.41 15.76
N TRP A 233 14.29 3.42 14.93
CA TRP A 233 14.44 3.49 13.48
C TRP A 233 13.34 2.73 12.73
N SER A 234 13.15 3.11 11.46
CA SER A 234 12.36 2.35 10.50
C SER A 234 13.15 2.18 9.21
N LYS A 235 13.28 0.94 8.74
CA LYS A 235 14.02 0.59 7.52
C LYS A 235 13.04 0.11 6.46
N VAL A 236 12.94 0.89 5.39
CA VAL A 236 12.07 0.60 4.24
C VAL A 236 12.92 0.04 3.11
N LEU A 237 12.67 -1.22 2.74
CA LEU A 237 13.44 -2.01 1.79
C LEU A 237 12.64 -2.20 0.50
N MET A 238 13.21 -1.80 -0.63
CA MET A 238 12.63 -2.05 -1.95
C MET A 238 13.07 -3.42 -2.46
N GLU A 239 12.44 -4.46 -1.93
CA GLU A 239 12.84 -5.86 -2.13
C GLU A 239 11.63 -6.72 -2.47
N ASP A 240 11.89 -7.92 -3.00
CA ASP A 240 10.89 -8.95 -3.20
C ASP A 240 10.93 -9.95 -2.04
N ILE A 241 9.89 -9.98 -1.22
CA ILE A 241 9.80 -10.87 -0.04
C ILE A 241 9.84 -12.36 -0.41
N ARG A 242 9.65 -12.73 -1.67
CA ARG A 242 9.79 -14.13 -2.12
C ARG A 242 11.24 -14.61 -2.12
N GLU A 243 12.20 -13.68 -2.05
CA GLU A 243 13.63 -13.93 -2.07
C GLU A 243 14.23 -13.59 -0.69
N LYS A 244 15.46 -14.06 -0.43
CA LYS A 244 16.18 -13.79 0.82
C LYS A 244 16.46 -12.29 0.96
N THR A 245 15.93 -11.67 2.00
CA THR A 245 16.11 -10.23 2.29
C THR A 245 17.39 -9.98 3.12
N PRO A 246 17.86 -8.72 3.22
CA PRO A 246 19.00 -8.39 4.08
C PRO A 246 18.67 -8.43 5.60
N ILE A 247 17.45 -8.79 5.98
CA ILE A 247 17.06 -8.89 7.39
C ILE A 247 17.73 -10.13 8.02
N PRO A 248 18.39 -10.01 9.18
CA PRO A 248 19.03 -11.14 9.85
C PRO A 248 18.02 -12.22 10.26
N GLU A 249 18.49 -13.47 10.28
CA GLU A 249 17.71 -14.62 10.79
C GLU A 249 17.34 -14.40 12.26
N ASN A 250 16.15 -14.87 12.67
CA ASN A 250 15.69 -14.79 14.06
C ASN A 250 15.88 -13.39 14.70
N SER A 251 15.52 -12.32 13.98
CA SER A 251 15.72 -10.94 14.43
C SER A 251 14.43 -10.16 14.66
N ILE A 252 13.29 -10.68 14.20
CA ILE A 252 11.98 -10.03 14.30
C ILE A 252 11.18 -10.59 15.48
N ASP A 253 10.68 -9.71 16.35
CA ASP A 253 9.90 -10.07 17.55
C ASP A 253 8.39 -10.08 17.30
N PHE A 254 7.93 -9.37 16.26
CA PHE A 254 6.53 -9.24 15.89
C PHE A 254 6.39 -9.02 14.39
N VAL A 255 5.37 -9.62 13.79
CA VAL A 255 5.01 -9.36 12.39
C VAL A 255 3.58 -8.86 12.36
N ALA A 256 3.35 -7.67 11.80
CA ALA A 256 2.02 -7.15 11.55
C ALA A 256 1.92 -6.69 10.11
N THR A 257 0.95 -7.21 9.38
CA THR A 257 0.83 -6.91 7.95
C THR A 257 -0.56 -7.15 7.40
N SER A 258 -0.78 -6.65 6.20
CA SER A 258 -1.97 -6.93 5.39
C SER A 258 -1.50 -7.29 3.97
N PRO A 259 -1.28 -8.58 3.68
CA PRO A 259 -0.78 -9.00 2.38
C PRO A 259 -1.83 -8.75 1.28
N PRO A 260 -1.43 -8.68 0.00
CA PRO A 260 -2.39 -8.58 -1.10
C PRO A 260 -3.42 -9.72 -1.06
N TYR A 261 -4.70 -9.42 -1.28
CA TYR A 261 -5.79 -10.43 -1.19
C TYR A 261 -5.95 -11.26 -2.48
N GLY A 262 -4.85 -11.52 -3.20
CA GLY A 262 -4.80 -12.25 -4.47
C GLY A 262 -4.23 -11.44 -5.64
N ASP A 263 -4.19 -12.06 -6.82
CA ASP A 263 -3.48 -11.57 -8.02
C ASP A 263 -3.82 -10.13 -8.44
N SER A 264 -2.78 -9.37 -8.79
CA SER A 264 -2.84 -7.95 -9.22
C SER A 264 -3.79 -7.71 -10.39
N ARG A 265 -3.96 -8.69 -11.28
CA ARG A 265 -4.85 -8.59 -12.44
C ARG A 265 -6.32 -8.42 -12.03
N THR A 266 -6.71 -8.94 -10.87
CA THR A 266 -8.13 -9.01 -10.48
C THR A 266 -8.49 -8.43 -9.12
N THR A 267 -7.49 -8.01 -8.33
CA THR A 267 -7.71 -7.32 -7.06
C THR A 267 -7.54 -5.80 -7.22
N VAL A 268 -6.30 -5.33 -7.19
CA VAL A 268 -5.93 -3.92 -7.13
C VAL A 268 -4.78 -3.67 -8.09
N ALA A 269 -4.97 -2.73 -9.01
CA ALA A 269 -3.97 -2.39 -10.01
C ALA A 269 -2.94 -1.39 -9.44
N TYR A 270 -2.06 -1.85 -8.53
CA TYR A 270 -1.03 -1.03 -7.89
C TYR A 270 -0.05 -0.43 -8.92
N GLY A 271 0.36 -1.20 -9.92
CA GLY A 271 1.22 -0.67 -11.00
C GLY A 271 0.54 0.45 -11.78
N GLN A 272 -0.75 0.29 -12.13
CA GLN A 272 -1.52 1.35 -12.78
C GLN A 272 -1.68 2.58 -11.88
N PHE A 273 -1.94 2.38 -10.58
CA PHE A 273 -2.08 3.48 -9.64
C PHE A 273 -0.82 4.35 -9.59
N SER A 274 0.35 3.72 -9.49
CA SER A 274 1.64 4.40 -9.33
C SER A 274 2.22 4.94 -10.64
N ARG A 275 1.80 4.42 -11.80
CA ARG A 275 2.48 4.65 -13.08
C ARG A 275 2.75 6.11 -13.41
N LEU A 276 1.73 6.98 -13.40
CA LEU A 276 1.92 8.37 -13.82
C LEU A 276 2.84 9.13 -12.86
N ALA A 277 2.69 8.93 -11.55
CA ALA A 277 3.56 9.54 -10.56
C ALA A 277 5.02 9.07 -10.74
N LEU A 278 5.25 7.78 -10.94
CA LEU A 278 6.59 7.23 -11.13
C LEU A 278 7.26 7.71 -12.43
N GLN A 279 6.51 7.83 -13.54
CA GLN A 279 7.03 8.40 -14.78
C GLN A 279 7.44 9.87 -14.59
N TRP A 280 6.66 10.65 -13.86
CA TRP A 280 6.98 12.04 -13.52
C TRP A 280 8.19 12.18 -12.59
N LEU A 281 8.36 11.23 -11.66
CA LEU A 281 9.50 11.18 -10.74
C LEU A 281 10.78 10.62 -11.40
N GLY A 282 10.74 10.28 -12.70
CA GLY A 282 11.91 9.83 -13.45
C GLY A 282 12.29 8.36 -13.23
N TYR A 283 11.41 7.54 -12.65
CA TYR A 283 11.65 6.10 -12.54
C TYR A 283 11.62 5.43 -13.93
N ASP A 284 12.47 4.43 -14.10
CA ASP A 284 12.54 3.64 -15.33
C ASP A 284 11.17 3.04 -15.67
N TYR A 285 10.74 3.27 -16.91
CA TYR A 285 9.47 2.78 -17.41
C TYR A 285 9.36 1.25 -17.40
N ASP A 286 10.47 0.54 -17.54
CA ASP A 286 10.50 -0.91 -17.47
C ASP A 286 10.29 -1.43 -16.05
N ILE A 287 10.81 -0.73 -15.02
CA ILE A 287 10.48 -1.01 -13.62
C ILE A 287 8.97 -0.85 -13.41
N ILE A 288 8.41 0.27 -13.87
CA ILE A 288 6.99 0.60 -13.71
C ILE A 288 6.08 -0.46 -14.36
N LYS A 289 6.41 -0.90 -15.58
CA LYS A 289 5.65 -1.94 -16.30
C LYS A 289 5.71 -3.30 -15.62
N ARG A 290 6.81 -3.59 -14.91
CA ARG A 290 7.04 -4.90 -14.29
C ARG A 290 6.37 -5.06 -12.94
N ILE A 291 5.97 -3.98 -12.25
CA ILE A 291 5.35 -4.03 -10.91
C ILE A 291 4.24 -5.09 -10.84
N ASP A 292 3.28 -5.07 -11.77
CA ASP A 292 2.16 -6.01 -11.76
C ASP A 292 2.60 -7.47 -12.06
N LYS A 293 3.70 -7.65 -12.80
CA LYS A 293 4.30 -8.97 -13.13
C LYS A 293 5.09 -9.55 -11.96
N ILE A 294 5.81 -8.72 -11.21
CA ILE A 294 6.60 -9.14 -10.05
C ILE A 294 5.77 -9.15 -8.75
N SER A 295 4.55 -8.62 -8.75
CA SER A 295 3.59 -8.82 -7.65
C SER A 295 3.25 -10.30 -7.46
N LEU A 296 2.78 -10.68 -6.27
CA LEU A 296 2.33 -12.05 -5.98
C LEU A 296 1.27 -12.52 -7.00
N GLY A 297 1.52 -13.66 -7.64
CA GLY A 297 0.66 -14.22 -8.68
C GLY A 297 0.68 -13.44 -10.00
N GLY A 298 1.62 -12.50 -10.17
CA GLY A 298 1.77 -11.69 -11.38
C GLY A 298 2.17 -12.52 -12.61
N ILE A 299 2.85 -13.66 -12.42
CA ILE A 299 3.15 -14.64 -13.47
C ILE A 299 2.32 -15.89 -13.22
N ARG A 300 1.48 -16.24 -14.22
CA ARG A 300 0.66 -17.46 -14.14
C ARG A 300 1.53 -18.69 -14.35
N GLN A 301 1.45 -19.64 -13.42
CA GLN A 301 2.05 -20.96 -13.51
C GLN A 301 1.40 -21.80 -14.61
N LYS A 302 2.19 -22.68 -15.24
CA LYS A 302 1.71 -23.54 -16.35
C LYS A 302 0.84 -24.70 -15.88
N LYS A 303 1.07 -25.18 -14.65
CA LYS A 303 0.35 -26.29 -14.04
C LYS A 303 0.24 -26.09 -12.53
N ILE A 304 -0.79 -26.66 -11.93
CA ILE A 304 -0.92 -26.82 -10.48
C ILE A 304 -0.02 -27.98 -10.08
N LYS A 305 0.82 -27.79 -9.05
CA LYS A 305 1.63 -28.85 -8.44
C LYS A 305 1.17 -29.04 -7.00
N ASN A 306 1.46 -30.19 -6.42
CA ASN A 306 1.19 -30.49 -5.02
C ASN A 306 2.40 -30.12 -4.13
N ASP A 307 2.77 -28.84 -4.09
CA ASP A 307 4.00 -28.33 -3.45
C ASP A 307 3.77 -27.23 -2.39
N ILE A 308 2.52 -26.81 -2.20
CA ILE A 308 2.08 -25.88 -1.15
C ILE A 308 1.41 -26.69 -0.02
N PRO A 309 1.80 -26.54 1.25
CA PRO A 309 1.25 -27.31 2.36
C PRO A 309 -0.12 -26.76 2.83
N SER A 310 -1.16 -26.98 2.03
CA SER A 310 -2.53 -26.53 2.33
C SER A 310 -3.56 -27.39 1.60
N ASP A 311 -4.23 -28.29 2.32
CA ASP A 311 -5.30 -29.13 1.76
C ASP A 311 -6.50 -28.26 1.35
N THR A 312 -6.84 -27.26 2.16
CA THR A 312 -7.89 -26.29 1.85
C THR A 312 -7.67 -25.61 0.50
N LEU A 313 -6.42 -25.25 0.16
CA LEU A 313 -6.10 -24.67 -1.13
C LEU A 313 -6.42 -25.63 -2.28
N TYR A 314 -6.01 -26.90 -2.20
CA TYR A 314 -6.22 -27.85 -3.30
C TYR A 314 -7.68 -28.20 -3.52
N ASP A 315 -8.47 -28.35 -2.45
CA ASP A 315 -9.92 -28.54 -2.53
C ASP A 315 -10.59 -27.40 -3.31
N ILE A 316 -10.14 -26.17 -3.05
CA ILE A 316 -10.66 -24.99 -3.73
C ILE A 316 -10.19 -24.91 -5.17
N LEU A 317 -8.91 -25.22 -5.42
CA LEU A 317 -8.35 -25.25 -6.77
C LEU A 317 -9.07 -26.28 -7.65
N GLU A 318 -9.44 -27.44 -7.11
CA GLU A 318 -10.23 -28.45 -7.83
C GLU A 318 -11.62 -27.89 -8.20
N ARG A 319 -12.33 -27.29 -7.23
CA ARG A 319 -13.65 -26.69 -7.43
C ARG A 319 -13.63 -25.54 -8.43
N ILE A 320 -12.58 -24.72 -8.43
CA ILE A 320 -12.41 -23.64 -9.42
C ILE A 320 -12.05 -24.23 -10.78
N SER A 321 -11.17 -25.23 -10.84
CA SER A 321 -10.73 -25.86 -12.11
C SER A 321 -11.89 -26.48 -12.88
N LYS A 322 -12.87 -27.07 -12.19
CA LYS A 322 -14.14 -27.57 -12.78
C LYS A 322 -14.92 -26.48 -13.52
N LYS A 323 -14.71 -25.20 -13.20
CA LYS A 323 -15.39 -24.05 -13.83
C LYS A 323 -14.50 -23.25 -14.77
N ASP A 324 -13.22 -23.06 -14.41
CA ASP A 324 -12.25 -22.27 -15.15
C ASP A 324 -10.82 -22.63 -14.71
N VAL A 325 -10.16 -23.48 -15.50
CA VAL A 325 -8.78 -23.94 -15.29
C VAL A 325 -7.79 -22.77 -15.23
N LYS A 326 -7.96 -21.76 -16.10
CA LYS A 326 -7.04 -20.60 -16.12
C LYS A 326 -7.12 -19.81 -14.82
N ARG A 327 -8.32 -19.67 -14.25
CA ARG A 327 -8.50 -19.02 -12.95
C ARG A 327 -7.99 -19.83 -11.78
N ALA A 328 -8.09 -21.16 -11.83
CA ALA A 328 -7.44 -21.99 -10.82
C ALA A 328 -5.91 -21.80 -10.86
N LEU A 329 -5.30 -21.75 -12.04
CA LEU A 329 -3.88 -21.44 -12.19
C LEU A 329 -3.51 -20.05 -11.63
N ASP A 330 -4.34 -19.02 -11.84
CA ASP A 330 -4.10 -17.70 -11.23
C ASP A 330 -4.10 -17.76 -9.69
N VAL A 331 -5.04 -18.49 -9.09
CA VAL A 331 -5.13 -18.68 -7.63
C VAL A 331 -3.91 -19.45 -7.11
N TYR A 332 -3.57 -20.58 -7.76
CA TYR A 332 -2.38 -21.36 -7.40
C TYR A 332 -1.10 -20.54 -7.52
N SER A 333 -0.96 -19.71 -8.57
CA SER A 333 0.22 -18.86 -8.75
C SER A 333 0.40 -17.87 -7.60
N PHE A 334 -0.69 -17.27 -7.13
CA PHE A 334 -0.66 -16.37 -5.98
C PHE A 334 -0.20 -17.09 -4.71
N PHE A 335 -0.78 -18.24 -4.38
CA PHE A 335 -0.41 -18.97 -3.16
C PHE A 335 0.98 -19.64 -3.26
N SER A 336 1.44 -20.00 -4.45
CA SER A 336 2.81 -20.47 -4.68
C SER A 336 3.82 -19.37 -4.36
N ASP A 337 3.58 -18.16 -4.85
CA ASP A 337 4.40 -16.99 -4.54
C ASP A 337 4.29 -16.60 -3.05
N PHE A 338 3.09 -16.64 -2.48
CA PHE A 338 2.89 -16.33 -1.07
C PHE A 338 3.58 -17.35 -0.15
N ASN A 339 3.59 -18.64 -0.52
CA ASN A 339 4.30 -19.67 0.25
C ASN A 339 5.81 -19.38 0.36
N LYS A 340 6.43 -18.87 -0.72
CA LYS A 340 7.84 -18.42 -0.68
C LYS A 340 8.03 -17.21 0.23
N ALA A 341 7.09 -16.27 0.20
CA ALA A 341 7.12 -15.13 1.13
C ALA A 341 7.02 -15.60 2.59
N VAL A 342 6.25 -16.65 2.87
CA VAL A 342 6.16 -17.25 4.21
C VAL A 342 7.48 -17.89 4.62
N ASP A 343 8.24 -18.50 3.71
CA ASP A 343 9.59 -19.03 4.02
C ASP A 343 10.52 -17.93 4.53
N GLU A 344 10.51 -16.78 3.87
CA GLU A 344 11.33 -15.64 4.28
C GLU A 344 10.85 -14.99 5.59
N ILE A 345 9.52 -14.85 5.76
CA ILE A 345 8.94 -14.39 7.02
C ILE A 345 9.36 -15.32 8.17
N ASP A 346 9.30 -16.64 7.95
CA ASP A 346 9.67 -17.61 8.96
C ASP A 346 11.16 -17.51 9.33
N ARG A 347 12.04 -17.44 8.33
CA ARG A 347 13.49 -17.32 8.51
C ARG A 347 13.88 -16.16 9.43
N VAL A 348 13.24 -15.00 9.28
CA VAL A 348 13.59 -13.78 10.04
C VAL A 348 12.87 -13.69 11.39
N THR A 349 11.81 -14.45 11.60
CA THR A 349 10.96 -14.39 12.80
C THR A 349 11.56 -15.22 13.93
N LYS A 350 11.69 -14.59 15.12
CA LYS A 350 12.19 -15.25 16.33
C LYS A 350 11.20 -16.29 16.87
N GLU A 351 11.74 -17.25 17.62
CA GLU A 351 10.94 -18.11 18.48
C GLU A 351 10.09 -17.28 19.44
N ASN A 352 8.87 -17.72 19.72
CA ASN A 352 7.86 -17.03 20.54
C ASN A 352 7.28 -15.73 19.95
N ALA A 353 7.73 -15.29 18.77
CA ALA A 353 7.18 -14.11 18.12
C ALA A 353 5.73 -14.33 17.65
N VAL A 354 4.97 -13.25 17.64
CA VAL A 354 3.57 -13.27 17.16
C VAL A 354 3.50 -12.72 15.73
N VAL A 355 2.77 -13.43 14.87
CA VAL A 355 2.48 -13.02 13.49
C VAL A 355 1.00 -12.70 13.36
N CYS A 356 0.70 -11.48 12.96
CA CYS A 356 -0.64 -10.95 12.73
C CYS A 356 -0.82 -10.57 11.26
N MET A 357 -1.70 -11.27 10.54
CA MET A 357 -2.00 -11.00 9.14
C MET A 357 -3.47 -10.63 8.96
N VAL A 358 -3.72 -9.42 8.46
CA VAL A 358 -5.06 -8.92 8.13
C VAL A 358 -5.36 -9.28 6.68
N VAL A 359 -6.27 -10.23 6.48
CA VAL A 359 -6.59 -10.74 5.15
C VAL A 359 -8.07 -10.74 4.83
N GLY A 360 -8.33 -10.69 3.53
CA GLY A 360 -9.66 -10.74 2.97
C GLY A 360 -9.94 -12.07 2.27
N ASN A 361 -11.08 -12.68 2.58
CA ASN A 361 -11.55 -13.88 1.85
C ASN A 361 -12.25 -13.47 0.55
N ARG A 362 -11.59 -13.68 -0.59
CA ARG A 362 -12.12 -13.33 -1.91
C ARG A 362 -13.00 -14.44 -2.48
N THR A 363 -13.76 -14.10 -3.52
CA THR A 363 -14.55 -15.09 -4.27
C THR A 363 -14.09 -15.13 -5.72
N VAL A 364 -13.78 -16.32 -6.23
CA VAL A 364 -13.39 -16.57 -7.63
C VAL A 364 -14.34 -17.59 -8.21
N LYS A 365 -15.02 -17.27 -9.32
CA LYS A 365 -15.98 -18.18 -9.97
C LYS A 365 -17.02 -18.76 -8.99
N LYS A 366 -17.55 -17.90 -8.10
CA LYS A 366 -18.49 -18.25 -7.02
C LYS A 366 -17.95 -19.25 -5.99
N VAL A 367 -16.64 -19.47 -5.94
CA VAL A 367 -15.97 -20.24 -4.89
C VAL A 367 -15.30 -19.26 -3.94
N ASN A 368 -15.66 -19.30 -2.67
CA ASN A 368 -14.99 -18.52 -1.64
C ASN A 368 -13.60 -19.12 -1.38
N ILE A 369 -12.58 -18.26 -1.36
CA ILE A 369 -11.21 -18.60 -1.00
C ILE A 369 -11.01 -18.14 0.44
N PRO A 370 -10.95 -19.05 1.42
CA PRO A 370 -10.71 -18.74 2.82
C PRO A 370 -9.21 -18.55 3.03
N THR A 371 -8.72 -17.41 2.55
CA THR A 371 -7.30 -17.01 2.65
C THR A 371 -6.80 -17.08 4.09
N ASP A 372 -7.64 -16.75 5.07
CA ASP A 372 -7.30 -16.85 6.49
C ASP A 372 -6.97 -18.28 6.95
N ILE A 373 -7.67 -19.28 6.42
CA ILE A 373 -7.42 -20.70 6.72
C ILE A 373 -6.14 -21.14 6.03
N ILE A 374 -6.02 -20.89 4.73
CA ILE A 374 -4.84 -21.27 3.93
C ILE A 374 -3.57 -20.70 4.57
N ILE A 375 -3.57 -19.42 4.96
CA ILE A 375 -2.43 -18.81 5.66
C ILE A 375 -2.13 -19.54 6.98
N SER A 376 -3.15 -19.87 7.77
CA SER A 376 -2.96 -20.60 9.02
C SER A 376 -2.27 -21.95 8.78
N GLU A 377 -2.71 -22.72 7.77
CA GLU A 377 -2.11 -24.00 7.38
C GLU A 377 -0.64 -23.86 6.95
N LEU A 378 -0.31 -22.82 6.15
CA LEU A 378 1.08 -22.57 5.74
C LEU A 378 2.01 -22.34 6.92
N PHE A 379 1.55 -21.59 7.93
CA PHE A 379 2.36 -21.32 9.12
C PHE A 379 2.37 -22.52 10.09
N GLU A 380 1.26 -23.24 10.26
CA GLU A 380 1.21 -24.46 11.08
C GLU A 380 2.14 -25.55 10.54
N TYR A 381 2.27 -25.68 9.22
CA TYR A 381 3.27 -26.56 8.60
C TYR A 381 4.72 -26.22 9.00
N ARG A 382 5.00 -24.95 9.31
CA ARG A 382 6.31 -24.45 9.78
C ARG A 382 6.43 -24.45 11.31
N GLY A 383 5.52 -25.12 12.02
CA GLY A 383 5.55 -25.27 13.48
C GLY A 383 4.85 -24.16 14.28
N TYR A 384 4.23 -23.18 13.62
CA TYR A 384 3.52 -22.11 14.31
C TYR A 384 2.23 -22.65 14.91
N LYS A 385 1.81 -22.06 16.04
CA LYS A 385 0.49 -22.28 16.63
C LYS A 385 -0.49 -21.21 16.16
N HIS A 386 -1.56 -21.60 15.45
CA HIS A 386 -2.71 -20.71 15.21
C HIS A 386 -3.45 -20.44 16.52
N LEU A 387 -3.38 -19.21 17.02
CA LEU A 387 -4.03 -18.84 18.28
C LEU A 387 -5.52 -18.57 18.06
N LYS A 388 -5.84 -17.76 17.05
CA LYS A 388 -7.21 -17.39 16.67
C LYS A 388 -7.23 -16.61 15.36
N THR A 389 -8.42 -16.50 14.77
CA THR A 389 -8.71 -15.55 13.69
C THR A 389 -9.77 -14.55 14.16
N ILE A 390 -9.45 -13.27 14.23
CA ILE A 390 -10.42 -12.24 14.61
C ILE A 390 -11.16 -11.78 13.36
N VAL A 391 -12.49 -11.88 13.36
CA VAL A 391 -13.34 -11.44 12.25
C VAL A 391 -13.83 -10.03 12.51
N ARG A 392 -13.56 -9.10 11.60
CA ARG A 392 -14.02 -7.71 11.63
C ARG A 392 -14.89 -7.37 10.43
N GLN A 393 -15.87 -6.52 10.60
CA GLN A 393 -16.65 -5.96 9.49
C GLN A 393 -15.93 -4.74 8.91
N ILE A 394 -16.01 -4.56 7.59
CA ILE A 394 -15.54 -3.34 6.92
C ILE A 394 -16.71 -2.34 6.84
N PRO A 395 -16.70 -1.24 7.63
CA PRO A 395 -17.85 -0.35 7.75
C PRO A 395 -18.09 0.50 6.50
N SER A 396 -17.04 1.09 5.93
CA SER A 396 -17.08 1.93 4.74
C SER A 396 -16.17 1.34 3.66
N LYS A 397 -16.75 1.03 2.49
CA LYS A 397 -16.00 0.57 1.32
C LYS A 397 -16.04 1.61 0.22
N ARG A 398 -14.89 1.85 -0.42
CA ARG A 398 -14.85 2.48 -1.75
C ARG A 398 -15.33 1.53 -2.85
N LEU A 399 -15.22 0.21 -2.65
CA LEU A 399 -15.74 -0.81 -3.55
C LEU A 399 -17.25 -1.07 -3.29
N PRO A 400 -18.08 -1.28 -4.33
CA PRO A 400 -19.50 -1.59 -4.16
C PRO A 400 -19.73 -2.82 -3.28
N LYS A 401 -20.82 -2.88 -2.51
CA LYS A 401 -21.17 -4.04 -1.65
C LYS A 401 -21.51 -5.32 -2.45
N LYS A 402 -21.79 -5.17 -3.75
CA LYS A 402 -22.07 -6.26 -4.70
C LYS A 402 -21.29 -5.99 -5.99
N SER A 403 -20.61 -6.99 -6.53
CA SER A 403 -20.01 -6.94 -7.87
C SER A 403 -20.58 -8.05 -8.73
N SER A 404 -20.82 -7.79 -10.01
CA SER A 404 -21.15 -8.85 -10.99
C SER A 404 -19.84 -9.28 -11.66
N PRO A 405 -19.32 -10.48 -11.38
CA PRO A 405 -18.06 -10.94 -11.98
C PRO A 405 -18.19 -11.26 -13.48
N SER A 406 -19.41 -11.33 -14.00
CA SER A 406 -19.73 -11.88 -15.33
C SER A 406 -20.35 -10.86 -16.29
N ASN A 407 -20.57 -9.59 -15.89
CA ASN A 407 -21.36 -8.59 -16.66
C ASN A 407 -22.79 -9.06 -17.01
N ILE A 408 -23.25 -10.17 -16.44
CA ILE A 408 -24.62 -10.68 -16.61
C ILE A 408 -25.50 -10.02 -15.54
N LYS A 409 -26.61 -9.42 -15.97
CA LYS A 409 -27.62 -8.79 -15.11
C LYS A 409 -28.26 -9.87 -14.23
N GLY A 410 -28.10 -9.76 -12.90
CA GLY A 410 -28.62 -10.73 -11.92
C GLY A 410 -27.57 -11.62 -11.23
N ASP A 411 -26.34 -11.69 -11.75
CA ASP A 411 -25.26 -12.55 -11.21
C ASP A 411 -24.38 -11.84 -10.17
N ALA A 412 -25.02 -11.19 -9.18
CA ALA A 412 -24.33 -10.38 -8.19
C ALA A 412 -23.70 -11.24 -7.08
N VAL A 413 -22.40 -11.13 -6.87
CA VAL A 413 -21.68 -11.72 -5.73
C VAL A 413 -21.45 -10.64 -4.67
N SER A 414 -21.67 -10.96 -3.40
CA SER A 414 -21.33 -10.06 -2.30
C SER A 414 -19.83 -9.75 -2.31
N THR A 415 -19.44 -8.48 -2.28
CA THR A 415 -18.03 -8.14 -2.08
C THR A 415 -17.62 -8.42 -0.64
N MET A 416 -16.34 -8.72 -0.43
CA MET A 416 -15.73 -9.08 0.86
C MET A 416 -16.11 -8.12 2.00
N ASN A 417 -17.12 -8.45 2.81
CA ASN A 417 -17.67 -7.57 3.87
C ASN A 417 -16.90 -7.65 5.18
N PHE A 418 -16.03 -8.65 5.29
CA PHE A 418 -15.26 -8.95 6.48
C PHE A 418 -13.79 -9.08 6.13
N GLU A 419 -12.94 -8.66 7.06
CA GLU A 419 -11.53 -9.04 7.11
C GLU A 419 -11.30 -9.98 8.28
N TYR A 420 -10.27 -10.78 8.14
CA TYR A 420 -9.88 -11.86 9.02
C TYR A 420 -8.45 -11.58 9.47
N ILE A 421 -8.27 -11.36 10.77
CA ILE A 421 -6.97 -11.12 11.38
C ILE A 421 -6.48 -12.46 11.92
N VAL A 422 -5.61 -13.11 11.17
CA VAL A 422 -4.98 -14.37 11.56
C VAL A 422 -3.89 -14.07 12.57
N VAL A 423 -3.97 -14.68 13.76
CA VAL A 423 -2.99 -14.52 14.84
C VAL A 423 -2.29 -15.86 15.08
N LEU A 424 -1.00 -15.88 14.81
CA LEU A 424 -0.13 -17.06 14.90
C LEU A 424 1.00 -16.77 15.89
N LYS A 425 1.52 -17.80 16.53
CA LYS A 425 2.71 -17.71 17.38
C LYS A 425 3.73 -18.73 16.89
N LYS A 426 4.95 -18.30 16.57
CA LYS A 426 6.10 -19.20 16.40
C LYS A 426 6.43 -19.74 17.79
#